data_AF-A0A4R6KLP8-F1
#
_entry.id   AF-A0A4R6KLP8-F1
#
_cell.length_a   1.000
_cell.length_b   1.000
_cell.length_c   1.000
_cell.angle_alpha   90.00
_cell.angle_beta   90.00
_cell.angle_gamma   90.00
#
_symmetry.space_group_name_H-M   'P 1'
#
loop_
_entity.id
_entity.type
_entity.pdbx_description
1 polymer ?
#
loop_
_entity_poly.entity_id
_entity_poly.type
_entity_poly.pdbx_seq_one_letter_code
_entity_poly.pdbx_strand_id
1 'polypeptide(L)'
;MALIQLAHQANELGRFDAVIHNAGILNGPDVLAVNIVAPYVLTAMMTPSDRTIFLSSSMHTGGSADLSSVDFTRPRGRASTTASST
;
A
#
# COMPACT_ATOMS: atom_id res chain seq x y z
N MET A 1 10.82 -9.63 -5.34
CA MET A 1 12.14 -9.64 -4.66
C MET A 1 12.68 -8.23 -4.40
N ALA A 2 12.59 -7.28 -5.34
CA ALA A 2 13.12 -5.92 -5.17
C ALA A 2 12.69 -5.18 -3.88
N LEU A 3 11.42 -5.30 -3.47
CA LEU A 3 10.92 -4.64 -2.26
C LEU A 3 11.55 -5.18 -0.96
N ILE A 4 11.79 -6.49 -0.90
CA ILE A 4 12.45 -7.14 0.24
C ILE A 4 13.91 -6.69 0.30
N GLN A 5 14.58 -6.61 -0.86
CA GLN A 5 15.95 -6.09 -0.94
C GLN A 5 16.03 -4.64 -0.47
N LEU A 6 15.05 -3.79 -0.84
CA LEU A 6 14.97 -2.43 -0.35
C LEU A 6 14.83 -2.36 1.18
N ALA A 7 14.00 -3.23 1.79
CA ALA A 7 13.88 -3.28 3.24
C ALA A 7 15.20 -3.67 3.92
N HIS A 8 15.94 -4.63 3.36
CA HIS A 8 17.27 -4.99 3.87
C HIS A 8 18.26 -3.84 3.77
N GLN A 9 18.35 -3.19 2.62
CA GLN A 9 19.21 -2.01 2.43
C GLN A 9 18.85 -0.87 3.38
N ALA A 10 17.55 -0.63 3.62
CA ALA A 10 17.12 0.36 4.59
C ALA A 10 17.57 0.00 6.02
N ASN A 11 17.49 -1.28 6.40
CA ASN A 11 17.96 -1.75 7.72
C ASN A 11 19.47 -1.60 7.91
N GLU A 12 20.27 -1.67 6.84
CA GLU A 12 21.73 -1.45 6.91
C GLU A 12 22.09 -0.02 7.33
N LEU A 13 21.18 0.95 7.15
CA LEU A 13 21.35 2.33 7.59
C LEU A 13 21.09 2.52 9.10
N GLY A 14 20.57 1.49 9.77
CA GLY A 14 20.18 1.52 11.18
C GLY A 14 18.68 1.73 11.40
N ARG A 15 18.29 1.90 12.66
CA ARG A 15 16.90 2.09 13.05
C ARG A 15 16.45 3.52 12.73
N PHE A 16 15.31 3.65 12.05
CA PHE A 16 14.68 4.94 11.82
C PHE A 16 13.80 5.36 13.01
N ASP A 17 13.82 6.63 13.38
CA ASP A 17 12.86 7.19 14.34
C ASP A 17 11.44 7.23 13.74
N ALA A 18 11.34 7.50 12.43
CA ALA A 18 10.08 7.57 11.72
C ALA A 18 10.20 7.03 10.29
N VAL A 19 9.15 6.32 9.85
CA VAL A 19 8.96 5.90 8.46
C VAL A 19 7.60 6.44 7.98
N ILE A 20 7.59 7.14 6.85
CA ILE A 20 6.39 7.74 6.25
C ILE A 20 6.13 7.06 4.90
N HIS A 21 5.08 6.23 4.85
CA HIS A 21 4.60 5.62 3.61
C HIS A 21 3.75 6.62 2.82
N ASN A 22 4.43 7.55 2.15
CA ASN A 22 3.82 8.61 1.33
C ASN A 22 3.69 8.25 -0.15
N ALA A 23 4.51 7.32 -0.65
CA ALA A 23 4.43 6.91 -2.04
C ALA A 23 3.02 6.37 -2.36
N GLY A 24 2.36 6.99 -3.34
CA GLY A 24 1.00 6.65 -3.71
C GLY A 24 0.65 7.11 -5.12
N ILE A 25 -0.21 6.35 -5.79
CA ILE A 25 -0.77 6.68 -7.10
C ILE A 25 -2.30 6.66 -7.05
N LEU A 26 -2.93 7.51 -7.86
CA LEU A 26 -4.39 7.68 -7.83
C LEU A 26 -5.12 6.66 -8.71
N ASN A 27 -4.51 6.26 -9.83
CA ASN A 27 -5.16 5.48 -10.87
C ASN A 27 -4.18 4.45 -11.47
N GLY A 28 -4.74 3.46 -12.16
CA GLY A 28 -3.99 2.46 -12.89
C GLY A 28 -3.96 1.09 -12.21
N PRO A 29 -3.31 0.11 -12.86
CA PRO A 29 -3.26 -1.27 -12.37
C PRO A 29 -2.51 -1.39 -11.03
N ASP A 30 -1.50 -0.56 -10.79
CA ASP A 30 -0.59 -0.72 -9.66
C ASP A 30 -1.06 -0.07 -8.35
N VAL A 31 -2.29 0.48 -8.30
CA VAL A 31 -2.79 1.23 -7.12
C VAL A 31 -2.72 0.37 -5.85
N LEU A 32 -3.13 -0.90 -5.93
CA LEU A 32 -3.04 -1.83 -4.80
C LEU A 32 -1.57 -2.11 -4.41
N ALA A 33 -0.72 -2.33 -5.40
CA ALA A 33 0.68 -2.67 -5.18
C ALA A 33 1.45 -1.53 -4.52
N VAL A 34 1.28 -0.30 -5.01
CA VAL A 34 1.98 0.89 -4.52
C VAL A 34 1.40 1.39 -3.20
N ASN A 35 0.08 1.54 -3.10
CA ASN A 35 -0.52 2.26 -1.97
C ASN A 35 -0.73 1.36 -0.74
N ILE A 36 -0.76 0.03 -0.90
CA ILE A 36 -1.12 -0.90 0.17
C ILE A 36 -0.04 -1.98 0.35
N VAL A 37 0.24 -2.78 -0.67
CA VAL A 37 1.13 -3.95 -0.53
C VAL A 37 2.56 -3.53 -0.23
N ALA A 38 3.08 -2.51 -0.92
CA ALA A 38 4.45 -2.06 -0.68
C ALA A 38 4.65 -1.49 0.73
N PRO A 39 3.80 -0.58 1.24
CA PRO A 39 3.84 -0.14 2.64
C PRO A 39 3.74 -1.28 3.65
N TYR A 40 2.84 -2.24 3.42
CA TYR A 40 2.67 -3.40 4.30
C TYR A 40 3.95 -4.25 4.39
N VAL A 41 4.53 -4.62 3.24
CA VAL A 41 5.73 -5.45 3.20
C VAL A 41 6.94 -4.70 3.75
N LEU A 42 7.10 -3.42 3.44
CA LEU A 42 8.19 -2.62 4.02
C LEU A 42 8.06 -2.53 5.54
N THR A 43 6.86 -2.27 6.06
CA THR A 43 6.61 -2.24 7.51
C THR A 43 6.94 -3.58 8.16
N ALA A 44 6.59 -4.69 7.52
CA ALA A 44 6.83 -6.03 8.05
C ALA A 44 8.31 -6.45 8.02
N MET A 45 9.09 -5.95 7.05
CA MET A 45 10.47 -6.37 6.80
C MET A 45 11.53 -5.40 7.36
N MET A 46 11.16 -4.15 7.60
CA MET A 46 12.05 -3.16 8.20
C MET A 46 12.10 -3.31 9.72
N THR A 47 13.21 -2.88 10.31
CA THR A 47 13.34 -2.74 11.76
C THR A 47 12.27 -1.77 12.26
N PRO A 48 11.46 -2.13 13.27
CA PRO A 48 10.38 -1.28 13.76
C PRO A 48 10.87 0.11 14.17
N SER A 49 10.35 1.13 13.49
CA SER A 49 10.58 2.53 13.83
C SER A 49 9.76 2.93 15.05
N ASP A 50 10.15 4.02 15.73
CA ASP A 50 9.32 4.58 16.83
C ASP A 50 7.97 5.10 16.31
N ARG A 51 7.92 5.51 15.04
CA ARG A 51 6.70 5.96 14.36
C ARG A 51 6.61 5.38 12.96
N THR A 52 5.45 4.81 12.63
CA THR A 52 5.11 4.41 11.25
C THR A 52 3.86 5.18 10.84
N ILE A 53 3.97 5.97 9.77
CA ILE A 53 2.92 6.89 9.33
C ILE A 53 2.44 6.43 7.94
N PHE A 54 1.15 6.20 7.81
CA PHE A 54 0.49 5.83 6.55
C PHE A 54 -0.39 6.98 6.07
N LEU A 55 -0.30 7.31 4.78
CA LEU A 55 -1.21 8.27 4.19
C LEU A 55 -2.45 7.58 3.62
N SER A 56 -3.60 8.18 3.90
CA SER A 56 -4.90 7.78 3.36
C SER A 56 -5.48 8.91 2.49
N SER A 57 -6.65 8.67 1.88
CA SER A 57 -7.41 9.63 1.09
C SER A 57 -8.87 9.59 1.53
N SER A 58 -9.60 10.72 1.42
CA SER A 58 -11.05 10.74 1.68
C SER A 58 -11.82 9.70 0.86
N MET A 59 -11.26 9.24 -0.27
CA MET A 59 -11.79 8.14 -1.08
C MET A 59 -11.99 6.82 -0.32
N HIS A 60 -11.28 6.59 0.80
CA HIS A 60 -11.48 5.39 1.62
C HIS A 60 -12.91 5.24 2.16
N THR A 61 -13.62 6.36 2.33
CA THR A 61 -15.01 6.37 2.84
C THR A 61 -16.00 5.70 1.89
N GLY A 62 -15.71 5.69 0.59
CA GLY A 62 -16.47 4.96 -0.43
C GLY A 62 -15.84 3.62 -0.82
N GLY A 63 -14.77 3.20 -0.14
CA GLY A 63 -14.10 1.93 -0.38
C GLY A 63 -14.81 0.74 0.27
N SER A 64 -14.39 -0.47 -0.08
CA SER A 64 -14.83 -1.70 0.57
C SER A 64 -13.64 -2.42 1.20
N ALA A 65 -13.83 -2.97 2.39
CA ALA A 65 -12.86 -3.87 3.03
C ALA A 65 -13.02 -5.34 2.61
N ASP A 66 -13.96 -5.64 1.70
CA ASP A 66 -14.17 -6.98 1.18
C ASP A 66 -13.03 -7.42 0.24
N LEU A 67 -12.22 -8.36 0.75
CA LEU A 67 -11.07 -8.93 0.05
C LEU A 67 -11.47 -9.89 -1.08
N SER A 68 -12.72 -10.35 -1.15
CA SER A 68 -13.18 -11.26 -2.21
C SER A 68 -13.06 -10.64 -3.62
N SER A 69 -13.10 -9.31 -3.67
CA SER A 69 -12.98 -8.51 -4.89
C SER A 69 -11.53 -8.19 -5.29
N VAL A 70 -10.55 -8.51 -4.45
CA VAL A 70 -9.15 -8.12 -4.65
C VAL A 70 -8.40 -9.17 -5.46
N ASP A 71 -7.98 -8.79 -6.66
CA ASP A 71 -7.12 -9.61 -7.53
C ASP A 71 -5.63 -9.37 -7.18
N PHE A 72 -5.07 -10.21 -6.31
CA PHE A 72 -3.65 -10.16 -5.97
C PHE A 72 -2.73 -10.77 -7.04
N THR A 73 -3.30 -11.41 -8.07
CA THR A 73 -2.54 -12.09 -9.13
C THR A 73 -2.33 -11.21 -10.35
N ARG A 74 -3.22 -10.22 -10.56
CA ARG A 74 -3.14 -9.24 -11.63
C ARG A 74 -3.50 -7.85 -11.10
N PRO A 75 -2.60 -6.86 -11.21
CA PRO A 75 -2.96 -5.49 -10.95
C PRO A 75 -3.95 -5.06 -12.06
N ARG A 76 -5.25 -5.05 -11.78
CA ARG A 76 -6.27 -4.49 -12.68
C ARG A 76 -6.59 -3.07 -12.26
N GLY A 77 -6.62 -2.16 -13.23
CA GLY A 77 -7.18 -0.84 -13.04
C GLY A 77 -8.65 -0.96 -12.61
N ARG A 78 -9.03 -0.12 -11.63
CA ARG A 78 -10.35 0.04 -11.00
C ARG A 78 -11.50 -0.72 -11.68
N ALA A 79 -12.11 -1.69 -10.98
CA ALA A 79 -13.45 -2.14 -11.33
C ALA A 79 -14.43 -0.98 -11.08
N SER A 80 -15.14 -0.55 -12.13
CA SER A 80 -16.23 0.41 -12.02
C SER A 80 -17.30 -0.17 -11.10
N THR A 81 -17.55 0.47 -9.97
CA THR A 81 -18.76 0.21 -9.19
C THR A 81 -19.95 0.63 -10.04
N THR A 82 -20.76 -0.35 -10.43
CA THR A 82 -22.07 -0.10 -11.03
C THR A 82 -22.89 0.66 -10.00
N ALA A 83 -23.16 1.94 -10.26
CA ALA A 83 -24.15 2.68 -9.49
C ALA A 83 -25.49 1.98 -9.71
N SER A 84 -26.07 1.44 -8.64
CA SER A 84 -27.46 1.01 -8.64
C SER A 84 -28.33 2.26 -8.83
N SER A 85 -28.95 2.36 -9.99
CA SER A 85 -29.96 3.35 -10.33
C SER A 85 -31.17 3.18 -9.40
N THR A 86 -31.54 4.25 -8.72
CA THR A 86 -32.90 4.52 -8.25
C THR A 86 -33.40 5.74 -8.98
#